data_AF-A0A350WVN1-F1
#
_entry.id   AF-A0A350WVN1-F1
#
_cell.length_a   1.000
_cell.length_b   1.000
_cell.length_c   1.000
_cell.angle_alpha   90.00
_cell.angle_beta   90.00
_cell.angle_gamma   90.00
#
_symmetry.space_group_name_H-M   'P 1'
#
loop_
_entity.id
_entity.type
_entity.pdbx_description
1 polymer ?
#
loop_
_entity_poly.entity_id
_entity_poly.type
_entity_poly.pdbx_seq_one_letter_code
_entity_poly.pdbx_strand_id
1 'polypeptide(L)'
;MDYLLTITSTRWDSVQAETVRVLEQVMRRAIYEDRLDAAQSGVSSFVSFTFTEQQSALVTELATPFVLPNSFFSQELTDAAKQSARDAVKPVVQAYKAGETIVPAGEIVTPADMEAFQQLGIIQPGQRWEDLAASASVVVISAAFVPLYFYRRRRNAVLSNPKNLIVIALLFILFLVGARLFVGRTLAPYGYPIQSAALLFTALFGMEVGLVFAIP
;
A
#
# COMPACT_ATOMS: atom_id res chain seq x y z
N MET A 1 55.85 -9.14 33.47
CA MET A 1 56.78 -10.29 33.32
C MET A 1 57.56 -10.67 34.58
N ASP A 2 58.27 -9.77 35.28
CA ASP A 2 59.11 -10.17 36.44
C ASP A 2 58.33 -10.78 37.63
N TYR A 3 57.06 -10.39 37.79
CA TYR A 3 56.18 -10.93 38.83
C TYR A 3 55.73 -12.38 38.56
N LEU A 4 55.67 -12.82 37.29
CA LEU A 4 55.31 -14.19 36.92
C LEU A 4 56.35 -15.21 37.42
N LEU A 5 57.61 -14.81 37.50
CA LEU A 5 58.72 -15.67 37.92
C LEU A 5 58.86 -15.79 39.44
N THR A 6 58.16 -14.95 40.20
CA THR A 6 58.26 -14.85 41.67
C THR A 6 56.97 -15.22 42.40
N ILE A 7 55.90 -15.54 41.66
CA ILE A 7 54.59 -15.87 42.22
C ILE A 7 54.55 -17.28 42.82
N THR A 8 53.86 -17.43 43.96
CA THR A 8 53.59 -18.75 44.57
C THR A 8 52.46 -19.47 43.81
N SER A 9 52.47 -20.81 43.78
CA SER A 9 51.43 -21.63 43.14
C SER A 9 50.00 -21.26 43.55
N THR A 10 49.73 -21.06 44.84
CA THR A 10 48.39 -20.68 45.33
C THR A 10 47.93 -19.32 44.80
N ARG A 11 48.86 -18.37 44.62
CA ARG A 11 48.55 -17.05 44.06
C ARG A 11 48.37 -17.12 42.55
N TRP A 12 49.12 -17.97 41.88
CA TRP A 12 48.96 -18.26 40.45
C TRP A 12 47.57 -18.83 40.15
N ASP A 13 47.09 -19.81 40.94
CA ASP A 13 45.75 -20.39 40.75
C ASP A 13 44.65 -19.33 40.87
N SER A 14 44.79 -18.41 41.83
CA SER A 14 43.84 -17.30 41.99
C SER A 14 43.87 -16.32 40.82
N VAL A 15 45.07 -15.98 40.31
CA VAL A 15 45.23 -15.12 39.12
C VAL A 15 44.65 -15.77 37.87
N GLN A 16 44.85 -17.09 37.70
CA GLN A 16 44.29 -17.82 36.57
C GLN A 16 42.75 -17.83 36.61
N ALA A 17 42.15 -18.16 37.77
CA ALA A 17 40.71 -18.15 37.95
C ALA A 17 40.11 -16.74 37.69
N GLU A 18 40.80 -15.71 38.16
CA GLU A 18 40.42 -14.31 37.93
C GLU A 18 40.46 -13.95 36.45
N THR A 19 41.53 -14.33 35.75
CA THR A 19 41.71 -14.08 34.32
C THR A 19 40.57 -14.68 33.51
N VAL A 20 40.18 -15.93 33.81
CA VAL A 20 39.05 -16.60 33.16
C VAL A 20 37.75 -15.86 33.44
N ARG A 21 37.49 -15.46 34.70
CA ARG A 21 36.27 -14.71 35.05
C ARG A 21 36.19 -13.37 34.33
N VAL A 22 37.30 -12.63 34.30
CA VAL A 22 37.40 -11.33 33.61
C VAL A 22 37.15 -11.49 32.12
N LEU A 23 37.81 -12.48 31.48
CA LEU A 23 37.63 -12.76 30.06
C LEU A 23 36.17 -13.10 29.76
N GLU A 24 35.53 -13.97 30.54
CA GLU A 24 34.11 -14.30 30.39
C GLU A 24 33.22 -13.06 30.51
N GLN A 25 33.50 -12.19 31.47
CA GLN A 25 32.69 -11.00 31.72
C GLN A 25 32.82 -9.96 30.60
N VAL A 26 34.03 -9.78 30.06
CA VAL A 26 34.28 -8.94 28.88
C VAL A 26 33.58 -9.53 27.65
N MET A 27 33.71 -10.85 27.45
CA MET A 27 33.19 -11.56 26.28
C MET A 27 31.68 -11.85 26.31
N ARG A 28 30.99 -11.61 27.43
CA ARG A 28 29.52 -11.62 27.50
C ARG A 28 28.88 -10.41 26.81
N ARG A 29 29.65 -9.35 26.60
CA ARG A 29 29.19 -8.16 25.86
C ARG A 29 29.44 -8.35 24.37
N ALA A 30 28.65 -7.68 23.55
CA ALA A 30 28.89 -7.62 22.11
C ALA A 30 30.14 -6.76 21.84
N ILE A 31 31.18 -7.38 21.29
CA ILE A 31 32.43 -6.75 20.85
C ILE A 31 32.44 -6.77 19.33
N TYR A 32 32.30 -5.58 18.76
CA TYR A 32 32.42 -5.33 17.33
C TYR A 32 33.88 -5.07 16.98
N GLU A 33 34.23 -5.31 15.72
CA GLU A 33 35.60 -5.17 15.22
C GLU A 33 36.13 -3.72 15.31
N ASP A 34 35.26 -2.72 15.14
CA ASP A 34 35.58 -1.29 15.28
C ASP A 34 35.80 -0.84 16.74
N ARG A 35 35.42 -1.67 17.71
CA ARG A 35 35.50 -1.37 19.15
C ARG A 35 36.41 -2.29 19.93
N LEU A 36 37.24 -3.07 19.24
CA LEU A 36 38.15 -4.02 19.86
C LEU A 36 39.11 -3.32 20.84
N ASP A 37 39.73 -2.22 20.42
CA ASP A 37 40.69 -1.46 21.24
C ASP A 37 40.05 -0.91 22.53
N ALA A 38 38.79 -0.46 22.43
CA ALA A 38 38.03 0.03 23.57
C ALA A 38 37.69 -1.12 24.55
N ALA A 39 37.35 -2.30 24.03
CA ALA A 39 37.11 -3.48 24.85
C ALA A 39 38.37 -3.96 25.55
N GLN A 40 39.52 -3.98 24.85
CA GLN A 40 40.83 -4.33 25.41
C GLN A 40 41.29 -3.34 26.49
N SER A 41 41.13 -2.03 26.25
CA SER A 41 41.47 -0.99 27.23
C SER A 41 40.60 -1.05 28.49
N GLY A 42 39.39 -1.60 28.38
CA GLY A 42 38.45 -1.74 29.49
C GLY A 42 38.65 -2.98 30.36
N VAL A 43 39.53 -3.92 30.00
CA VAL A 43 39.72 -5.20 30.72
C VAL A 43 40.06 -4.99 32.20
N SER A 44 40.92 -4.02 32.52
CA SER A 44 41.35 -3.72 33.89
C SER A 44 40.18 -3.33 34.81
N SER A 45 39.10 -2.77 34.27
CA SER A 45 37.92 -2.35 35.05
C SER A 45 37.09 -3.53 35.59
N PHE A 46 37.28 -4.73 35.06
CA PHE A 46 36.58 -5.95 35.49
C PHE A 46 37.36 -6.79 36.49
N VAL A 47 38.62 -6.43 36.76
CA VAL A 47 39.46 -7.12 37.73
C VAL A 47 38.97 -6.81 39.14
N SER A 48 38.88 -7.82 40.00
CA SER A 48 38.42 -7.68 41.37
C SER A 48 39.39 -6.84 42.20
N PHE A 49 38.85 -5.94 43.02
CA PHE A 49 39.59 -5.13 43.99
C PHE A 49 40.29 -5.93 45.10
N THR A 50 40.07 -7.24 45.15
CA THR A 50 40.74 -8.14 46.12
C THR A 50 42.20 -8.41 45.74
N PHE A 51 42.57 -8.17 44.48
CA PHE A 51 43.93 -8.37 43.97
C PHE A 51 44.80 -7.13 44.18
N THR A 52 46.10 -7.34 44.40
CA THR A 52 47.07 -6.24 44.46
C THR A 52 47.28 -5.61 43.07
N GLU A 53 47.85 -4.41 43.02
CA GLU A 53 48.13 -3.71 41.75
C GLU A 53 48.97 -4.58 40.78
N GLN A 54 49.99 -5.27 41.30
CA GLN A 54 50.83 -6.18 40.51
C GLN A 54 50.06 -7.39 39.97
N GLN A 55 49.13 -7.93 40.76
CA GLN A 55 48.30 -9.07 40.33
C GLN A 55 47.24 -8.62 39.33
N SER A 56 46.65 -7.44 39.50
CA SER A 56 45.69 -6.86 38.58
C SER A 56 46.31 -6.54 37.22
N ALA A 57 47.52 -5.99 37.23
CA ALA A 57 48.31 -5.78 36.02
C ALA A 57 48.58 -7.10 35.29
N LEU A 58 48.95 -8.16 36.03
CA LEU A 58 49.19 -9.48 35.45
C LEU A 58 47.91 -10.10 34.85
N VAL A 59 46.77 -10.04 35.55
CA VAL A 59 45.48 -10.50 35.03
C VAL A 59 45.10 -9.77 33.74
N THR A 60 45.29 -8.45 33.71
CA THR A 60 44.98 -7.63 32.54
C THR A 60 45.88 -7.99 31.35
N GLU A 61 47.19 -8.13 31.58
CA GLU A 61 48.17 -8.55 30.57
C GLU A 61 47.84 -9.94 30.00
N LEU A 62 47.38 -10.88 30.85
CA LEU A 62 47.00 -12.22 30.43
C LEU A 62 45.65 -12.26 29.70
N ALA A 63 44.67 -11.46 30.09
CA ALA A 63 43.32 -11.48 29.51
C ALA A 63 43.24 -10.74 28.17
N THR A 64 43.95 -9.62 28.03
CA THR A 64 43.84 -8.70 26.87
C THR A 64 44.03 -9.40 25.51
N PRO A 65 45.04 -10.28 25.31
CA PRO A 65 45.26 -10.95 24.03
C PRO A 65 44.14 -11.91 23.61
N PHE A 66 43.30 -12.36 24.55
CA PHE A 66 42.19 -13.29 24.29
C PHE A 66 40.85 -12.58 24.05
N VAL A 67 40.81 -11.25 24.16
CA VAL A 67 39.63 -10.47 23.80
C VAL A 67 39.56 -10.37 22.28
N LEU A 68 38.59 -11.06 21.69
CA LEU A 68 38.35 -11.12 20.24
C LEU A 68 36.95 -10.58 19.90
N PRO A 69 36.71 -10.13 18.66
CA PRO A 69 35.36 -9.79 18.21
C PRO A 69 34.44 -11.02 18.28
N ASN A 70 33.26 -10.87 18.91
CA ASN A 70 32.25 -11.92 19.03
C ASN A 70 30.90 -11.53 18.43
N SER A 71 30.78 -10.32 17.88
CA SER A 71 29.54 -9.79 17.33
C SER A 71 29.74 -9.42 15.86
N PHE A 72 29.27 -10.30 14.98
CA PHE A 72 29.33 -10.11 13.53
C PHE A 72 27.93 -9.78 12.99
N PHE A 73 27.90 -9.04 11.88
CA PHE A 73 26.65 -8.80 11.16
C PHE A 73 26.09 -10.11 10.62
N SER A 74 24.84 -10.43 10.99
CA SER A 74 24.04 -11.48 10.37
C SER A 74 22.74 -10.89 9.87
N GLN A 75 22.48 -11.08 8.58
CA GLN A 75 21.26 -10.62 7.95
C GLN A 75 20.05 -11.41 8.48
N GLU A 76 20.22 -12.72 8.68
CA GLU A 76 19.20 -13.64 9.16
C GLU A 76 18.71 -13.26 10.57
N LEU A 77 19.65 -13.04 11.50
CA LEU A 77 19.30 -12.61 12.88
C LEU A 77 18.64 -11.24 12.88
N THR A 78 19.09 -10.33 12.01
CA THR A 78 18.51 -8.99 11.88
C THR A 78 17.07 -9.06 11.38
N ASP A 79 16.80 -9.88 10.35
CA ASP A 79 15.47 -10.01 9.78
C ASP A 79 14.52 -10.77 10.72
N ALA A 80 15.01 -11.79 11.43
CA ALA A 80 14.26 -12.45 12.48
C ALA A 80 13.89 -11.49 13.63
N ALA A 81 14.82 -10.63 14.06
CA ALA A 81 14.56 -9.62 15.09
C ALA A 81 13.54 -8.57 14.62
N LYS A 82 13.62 -8.12 13.35
CA LYS A 82 12.60 -7.22 12.76
C LYS A 82 11.22 -7.88 12.73
N GLN A 83 11.14 -9.15 12.36
CA GLN A 83 9.86 -9.87 12.32
C GLN A 83 9.27 -10.03 13.72
N SER A 84 10.08 -10.47 14.70
CA SER A 84 9.66 -10.54 16.10
C SER A 84 9.18 -9.20 16.65
N ALA A 85 9.86 -8.10 16.31
CA ALA A 85 9.45 -6.76 16.69
C ALA A 85 8.11 -6.36 16.04
N ARG A 86 7.85 -6.74 14.79
CA ARG A 86 6.55 -6.53 14.12
C ARG A 86 5.44 -7.34 14.78
N ASP A 87 5.70 -8.60 15.08
CA ASP A 87 4.73 -9.52 15.67
C ASP A 87 4.38 -9.15 17.13
N ALA A 88 5.31 -8.50 17.84
CA ALA A 88 5.08 -8.00 19.18
C ALA A 88 4.17 -6.77 19.23
N VAL A 89 3.96 -6.06 18.11
CA VAL A 89 3.07 -4.89 18.05
C VAL A 89 1.63 -5.36 17.93
N LYS A 90 0.80 -4.98 18.91
CA LYS A 90 -0.64 -5.25 18.87
C LYS A 90 -1.29 -4.43 17.75
N PRO A 91 -2.16 -5.05 16.92
CA PRO A 91 -2.95 -4.31 15.93
C PRO A 91 -3.79 -3.22 16.60
N VAL A 92 -3.89 -2.05 15.96
CA VAL A 92 -4.79 -0.98 16.38
C VAL A 92 -6.17 -1.27 15.78
N VAL A 93 -7.13 -1.64 16.62
CA VAL A 93 -8.50 -1.92 16.16
C VAL A 93 -9.34 -0.65 16.27
N GLN A 94 -9.82 -0.15 15.14
CA GLN A 94 -10.78 0.95 15.07
C GLN A 94 -12.18 0.39 14.81
N ALA A 95 -13.11 0.65 15.72
CA ALA A 95 -14.50 0.22 15.60
C ALA A 95 -15.35 1.39 15.09
N TYR A 96 -16.15 1.13 14.07
CA TYR A 96 -17.08 2.11 13.50
C TYR A 96 -18.52 1.70 13.79
N LYS A 97 -19.37 2.67 14.13
CA LYS A 97 -20.81 2.45 14.29
C LYS A 97 -21.56 2.80 13.00
N ALA A 98 -22.73 2.20 12.83
CA ALA A 98 -23.61 2.57 11.72
C ALA A 98 -24.00 4.06 11.80
N GLY A 99 -23.83 4.78 10.69
CA GLY A 99 -24.10 6.22 10.60
C GLY A 99 -22.97 7.13 11.08
N GLU A 100 -21.82 6.57 11.47
CA GLU A 100 -20.62 7.33 11.82
C GLU A 100 -19.88 7.79 10.55
N THR A 101 -19.40 9.03 10.58
CA THR A 101 -18.57 9.58 9.51
C THR A 101 -17.14 9.03 9.62
N ILE A 102 -16.69 8.29 8.60
CA ILE A 102 -15.33 7.72 8.56
C ILE A 102 -14.28 8.80 8.25
N VAL A 103 -14.51 9.60 7.20
CA VAL A 103 -13.67 10.75 6.84
C VAL A 103 -14.57 11.95 6.53
N PRO A 104 -14.38 13.10 7.20
CA PRO A 104 -15.04 14.36 6.87
C PRO A 104 -14.75 14.83 5.45
N ALA A 105 -15.69 15.54 4.84
CA ALA A 105 -15.48 16.13 3.51
C ALA A 105 -14.34 17.16 3.54
N GLY A 106 -13.36 16.99 2.65
CA GLY A 106 -12.20 17.89 2.52
C GLY A 106 -10.95 17.43 3.27
N GLU A 107 -11.01 16.32 4.01
CA GLU A 107 -9.85 15.72 4.67
C GLU A 107 -9.13 14.73 3.76
N ILE A 108 -7.82 14.55 4.00
CA ILE A 108 -6.97 13.63 3.23
C ILE A 108 -7.22 12.21 3.73
N VAL A 109 -7.58 11.33 2.82
CA VAL A 109 -7.80 9.91 3.10
C VAL A 109 -6.48 9.24 3.50
N THR A 110 -6.44 8.65 4.70
CA THR A 110 -5.30 7.90 5.20
C THR A 110 -5.39 6.41 4.81
N PRO A 111 -4.29 5.64 4.93
CA PRO A 111 -4.33 4.20 4.67
C PRO A 111 -5.33 3.43 5.55
N ALA A 112 -5.52 3.85 6.81
CA ALA A 112 -6.48 3.24 7.72
C ALA A 112 -7.93 3.46 7.25
N ASP A 113 -8.22 4.66 6.72
CA ASP A 113 -9.54 4.98 6.17
C ASP A 113 -9.84 4.14 4.92
N MET A 114 -8.84 3.92 4.05
CA MET A 114 -8.97 3.05 2.90
C MET A 114 -9.31 1.61 3.29
N GLU A 115 -8.67 1.09 4.34
CA GLU A 115 -8.99 -0.22 4.90
C GLU A 115 -10.42 -0.27 5.43
N ALA A 116 -10.83 0.75 6.19
CA ALA A 116 -12.20 0.86 6.70
C ALA A 116 -13.23 0.89 5.56
N PHE A 117 -12.99 1.66 4.51
CA PHE A 117 -13.88 1.74 3.35
C PHE A 117 -14.01 0.43 2.58
N GLN A 118 -12.92 -0.35 2.48
CA GLN A 118 -12.93 -1.67 1.87
C GLN A 118 -13.71 -2.68 2.72
N GLN A 119 -13.43 -2.73 4.02
CA GLN A 119 -14.11 -3.63 4.96
C GLN A 119 -15.61 -3.34 5.06
N LEU A 120 -16.00 -2.07 4.96
CA LEU A 120 -17.40 -1.64 4.98
C LEU A 120 -18.08 -1.71 3.61
N GLY A 121 -17.36 -2.10 2.54
CA GLY A 121 -17.92 -2.23 1.19
C GLY A 121 -18.37 -0.90 0.57
N ILE A 122 -17.87 0.23 1.06
CA ILE A 122 -18.19 1.58 0.55
C ILE A 122 -17.48 1.81 -0.78
N ILE A 123 -16.27 1.25 -0.94
CA ILE A 123 -15.55 1.28 -2.22
C ILE A 123 -15.97 0.07 -3.03
N GLN A 124 -16.89 0.28 -3.95
CA GLN A 124 -17.15 -0.70 -5.01
C GLN A 124 -16.14 -0.45 -6.13
N PRO A 125 -15.32 -1.44 -6.51
CA PRO A 125 -14.51 -1.35 -7.72
C PRO A 125 -15.49 -1.24 -8.88
N GLY A 126 -15.65 -0.03 -9.44
CA GLY A 126 -16.64 0.25 -10.47
C GLY A 126 -16.60 -0.83 -11.53
N GLN A 127 -17.69 -1.59 -11.66
CA GLN A 127 -17.77 -2.75 -12.53
C GLN A 127 -17.98 -2.25 -13.96
N ARG A 128 -16.92 -1.66 -14.51
CA ARG A 128 -16.92 -0.92 -15.79
C ARG A 128 -17.48 -1.74 -16.94
N TRP A 129 -17.39 -3.07 -16.87
CA TRP A 129 -17.91 -3.97 -17.88
C TRP A 129 -19.42 -4.15 -17.78
N GLU A 130 -20.01 -4.18 -16.58
CA GLU A 130 -21.47 -4.26 -16.37
C GLU A 130 -22.13 -2.95 -16.81
N ASP A 131 -21.54 -1.80 -16.46
CA ASP A 131 -22.00 -0.49 -16.91
C ASP A 131 -21.91 -0.34 -18.44
N LEU A 132 -20.83 -0.87 -19.03
CA LEU A 132 -20.66 -0.87 -20.49
C LEU A 132 -21.66 -1.82 -21.15
N ALA A 133 -21.92 -2.99 -20.59
CA ALA A 133 -22.89 -3.94 -21.09
C ALA A 133 -24.33 -3.40 -20.99
N ALA A 134 -24.67 -2.77 -19.86
CA ALA A 134 -25.95 -2.13 -19.63
C ALA A 134 -26.17 -0.98 -20.63
N SER A 135 -25.21 -0.06 -20.76
CA SER A 135 -25.31 1.03 -21.73
C SER A 135 -25.35 0.54 -23.19
N ALA A 136 -24.54 -0.46 -23.55
CA ALA A 136 -24.57 -1.06 -24.88
C ALA A 136 -25.92 -1.74 -25.16
N SER A 137 -26.50 -2.44 -24.18
CA SER A 137 -27.80 -3.11 -24.34
C SER A 137 -28.93 -2.12 -24.64
N VAL A 138 -28.97 -0.98 -23.94
CA VAL A 138 -29.95 0.09 -24.21
C VAL A 138 -29.79 0.65 -25.61
N VAL A 139 -28.55 0.91 -26.06
CA VAL A 139 -28.28 1.41 -27.41
C VAL A 139 -28.72 0.40 -28.48
N VAL A 140 -28.42 -0.88 -28.30
CA VAL A 140 -28.80 -1.95 -29.23
C VAL A 140 -30.32 -2.12 -29.29
N ILE A 141 -31.00 -2.11 -28.13
CA ILE A 141 -32.47 -2.18 -28.06
C ILE A 141 -33.10 -0.99 -28.79
N SER A 142 -32.64 0.24 -28.51
CA SER A 142 -33.13 1.44 -29.18
C SER A 142 -32.87 1.41 -30.68
N ALA A 143 -31.67 1.00 -31.11
CA ALA A 143 -31.30 0.88 -32.51
C ALA A 143 -32.10 -0.20 -33.26
N ALA A 144 -32.52 -1.27 -32.58
CA ALA A 144 -33.37 -2.31 -33.15
C ALA A 144 -34.86 -1.92 -33.15
N PHE A 145 -35.31 -1.20 -32.12
CA PHE A 145 -36.71 -0.80 -31.97
C PHE A 145 -37.15 0.21 -33.03
N VAL A 146 -36.31 1.21 -33.33
CA VAL A 146 -36.58 2.24 -34.35
C VAL A 146 -36.97 1.62 -35.72
N PRO A 147 -36.11 0.81 -36.38
CA PRO A 147 -36.43 0.22 -37.67
C PRO A 147 -37.58 -0.80 -37.59
N LEU A 148 -37.72 -1.56 -36.50
CA LEU A 148 -38.82 -2.53 -36.34
C LEU A 148 -40.19 -1.82 -36.26
N TYR A 149 -40.28 -0.72 -35.50
CA TYR A 149 -41.47 0.10 -35.38
C TYR A 149 -41.89 0.67 -36.74
N PHE A 150 -40.94 1.19 -37.52
CA PHE A 150 -41.21 1.77 -38.83
C PHE A 150 -41.41 0.71 -39.94
N TYR A 151 -40.78 -0.47 -39.86
CA TYR A 151 -41.00 -1.56 -40.81
C TYR A 151 -42.44 -2.08 -40.76
N ARG A 152 -43.03 -2.12 -39.56
CA ARG A 152 -44.44 -2.53 -39.38
C ARG A 152 -45.43 -1.47 -39.86
N ARG A 153 -45.01 -0.21 -39.99
CA ARG A 153 -45.82 0.93 -40.44
C ARG A 153 -45.34 1.38 -41.82
N ARG A 154 -45.77 0.68 -42.88
CA ARG A 154 -45.37 0.83 -44.31
C ARG A 154 -45.63 2.22 -44.97
N ARG A 155 -45.61 3.34 -44.25
CA ARG A 155 -46.02 4.66 -44.77
C ARG A 155 -44.97 5.76 -44.74
N ASN A 156 -43.72 5.46 -44.35
CA ASN A 156 -42.70 6.50 -44.21
C ASN A 156 -41.62 6.40 -45.30
N ALA A 157 -41.76 7.24 -46.32
CA ALA A 157 -40.79 7.40 -47.43
C ALA A 157 -39.39 7.88 -46.97
N VAL A 158 -39.28 8.31 -45.70
CA VAL A 158 -38.02 8.76 -45.12
C VAL A 158 -37.08 7.58 -44.84
N LEU A 159 -37.57 6.46 -44.30
CA LEU A 159 -36.74 5.27 -43.99
C LEU A 159 -36.50 4.35 -45.19
N SER A 160 -37.20 4.53 -46.32
CA SER A 160 -36.93 3.76 -47.54
C SER A 160 -35.67 4.22 -48.27
N ASN A 161 -35.15 5.42 -47.94
CA ASN A 161 -33.94 5.96 -48.53
C ASN A 161 -32.73 5.62 -47.65
N PRO A 162 -31.75 4.82 -48.16
CA PRO A 162 -30.58 4.42 -47.36
C PRO A 162 -29.74 5.62 -46.90
N LYS A 163 -29.74 6.73 -47.65
CA LYS A 163 -29.06 7.96 -47.27
C LYS A 163 -29.63 8.59 -45.99
N ASN A 164 -30.96 8.59 -45.84
CA ASN A 164 -31.62 9.15 -44.65
C ASN A 164 -31.34 8.31 -43.40
N LEU A 165 -31.32 6.98 -43.56
CA LEU A 165 -30.95 6.06 -42.48
C LEU A 165 -29.52 6.31 -41.97
N ILE A 166 -28.56 6.53 -42.89
CA ILE A 166 -27.18 6.85 -42.53
C ILE A 166 -27.10 8.18 -41.76
N VAL A 167 -27.81 9.22 -42.22
CA VAL A 167 -27.83 10.53 -41.54
C VAL A 167 -28.44 10.41 -40.13
N ILE A 168 -29.54 9.66 -39.98
CA ILE A 168 -30.17 9.43 -38.68
C ILE A 168 -29.20 8.69 -37.74
N ALA A 169 -28.56 7.63 -38.22
CA ALA A 169 -27.59 6.86 -37.44
C ALA A 169 -26.40 7.73 -37.01
N LEU A 170 -25.86 8.56 -37.91
CA LEU A 170 -24.73 9.42 -37.63
C LEU A 170 -25.09 10.51 -36.60
N LEU A 171 -26.24 11.17 -36.75
CA LEU A 171 -26.75 12.13 -35.78
C LEU A 171 -26.99 11.49 -34.42
N PHE A 172 -27.58 10.30 -34.39
CA PHE A 172 -27.83 9.58 -33.15
C PHE A 172 -26.53 9.22 -32.42
N ILE A 173 -25.54 8.70 -33.15
CA ILE A 173 -24.21 8.40 -32.60
C ILE A 173 -23.53 9.68 -32.10
N LEU A 174 -23.63 10.79 -32.84
CA LEU A 174 -23.05 12.08 -32.44
C LEU A 174 -23.62 12.55 -31.09
N PHE A 175 -24.94 12.43 -30.90
CA PHE A 175 -25.57 12.77 -29.62
C PHE A 175 -25.18 11.82 -28.49
N LEU A 176 -25.05 10.52 -28.76
CA LEU A 176 -24.58 9.55 -27.74
C LEU A 176 -23.12 9.78 -27.32
N VAL A 177 -22.23 10.06 -28.28
CA VAL A 177 -20.83 10.38 -27.98
C VAL A 177 -20.74 11.69 -27.21
N GLY A 178 -21.53 12.69 -27.63
CA GLY A 178 -21.67 13.95 -26.90
C GLY A 178 -22.08 13.72 -25.45
N ALA A 179 -23.14 12.96 -25.20
CA ALA A 179 -23.58 12.64 -23.84
C ALA A 179 -22.48 11.92 -23.03
N ARG A 180 -21.78 10.95 -23.62
CA ARG A 180 -20.72 10.19 -22.93
C ARG A 180 -19.53 11.06 -22.50
N LEU A 181 -19.19 12.10 -23.26
CA LEU A 181 -18.11 13.03 -22.89
C LEU A 181 -18.46 13.89 -21.67
N PHE A 182 -19.75 14.00 -21.33
CA PHE A 182 -20.24 14.80 -20.20
C PHE A 182 -20.48 13.93 -18.95
N VAL A 183 -20.52 12.60 -19.06
CA VAL A 183 -20.64 11.68 -17.91
C VAL A 183 -19.34 11.70 -17.09
N GLY A 184 -19.44 12.00 -15.79
CA GLY A 184 -18.31 11.98 -14.84
C GLY A 184 -17.82 13.37 -14.37
N ARG A 185 -18.42 14.47 -14.84
CA ARG A 185 -18.19 15.82 -14.29
C ARG A 185 -19.39 16.27 -13.47
N THR A 186 -19.16 16.71 -12.24
CA THR A 186 -20.18 16.98 -11.20
C THR A 186 -21.30 17.96 -11.58
N LEU A 187 -21.12 18.80 -12.61
CA LEU A 187 -22.12 19.78 -13.09
C LEU A 187 -22.51 19.62 -14.57
N ALA A 188 -21.85 18.72 -15.31
CA ALA A 188 -22.01 18.58 -16.75
C ALA A 188 -23.35 17.97 -17.23
N PRO A 189 -24.06 17.10 -16.47
CA PRO A 189 -25.31 16.49 -16.95
C PRO A 189 -26.43 17.50 -17.25
N TYR A 190 -26.42 18.68 -16.61
CA TYR A 190 -27.45 19.71 -16.81
C TYR A 190 -27.22 20.61 -18.04
N GLY A 191 -26.00 20.60 -18.61
CA GLY A 191 -25.65 21.45 -19.75
C GLY A 191 -25.83 20.78 -21.11
N TYR A 192 -26.01 19.46 -21.15
CA TYR A 192 -26.12 18.72 -22.39
C TYR A 192 -27.58 18.64 -22.86
N PRO A 193 -27.95 19.24 -24.01
CA PRO A 193 -29.34 19.32 -24.44
C PRO A 193 -29.79 18.02 -25.11
N ILE A 194 -29.92 16.93 -24.36
CA ILE A 194 -30.30 15.62 -24.91
C ILE A 194 -31.68 15.67 -25.59
N GLN A 195 -32.59 16.50 -25.07
CA GLN A 195 -33.92 16.71 -25.65
C GLN A 195 -33.88 17.43 -27.01
N SER A 196 -32.78 18.13 -27.34
CA SER A 196 -32.63 18.78 -28.65
C SER A 196 -32.44 17.78 -29.79
N ALA A 197 -32.03 16.54 -29.50
CA ALA A 197 -31.94 15.47 -30.50
C ALA A 197 -33.33 15.22 -31.13
N ALA A 198 -34.36 15.06 -30.29
CA ALA A 198 -35.73 14.84 -30.74
C ALA A 198 -36.28 16.00 -31.58
N LEU A 199 -35.94 17.25 -31.22
CA LEU A 199 -36.32 18.43 -31.98
C LEU A 199 -35.63 18.47 -33.35
N LEU A 200 -34.34 18.12 -33.39
CA LEU A 200 -33.56 18.08 -34.63
C LEU A 200 -34.07 16.98 -35.57
N PHE A 201 -34.41 15.80 -35.03
CA PHE A 201 -35.05 14.73 -35.81
C PHE A 201 -36.46 15.10 -36.29
N THR A 202 -37.23 15.82 -35.47
CA THR A 202 -38.55 16.35 -35.86
C THR A 202 -38.43 17.33 -37.03
N ALA A 203 -37.47 18.25 -36.96
CA ALA A 203 -37.26 19.27 -37.99
C ALA A 203 -36.77 18.69 -39.31
N LEU A 204 -35.90 17.67 -39.27
CA LEU A 204 -35.26 17.13 -40.46
C LEU A 204 -36.06 16.02 -41.15
N PHE A 205 -36.83 15.24 -40.38
CA PHE A 205 -37.49 14.02 -40.87
C PHE A 205 -38.98 13.95 -40.55
N GLY A 206 -39.52 14.96 -39.87
CA GLY A 206 -40.93 15.05 -39.49
C GLY A 206 -41.23 14.53 -38.08
N MET A 207 -42.42 14.90 -37.60
CA MET A 207 -42.88 14.67 -36.22
C MET A 207 -42.87 13.19 -35.81
N GLU A 208 -43.16 12.27 -36.73
CA GLU A 208 -43.18 10.84 -36.42
C GLU A 208 -41.81 10.29 -36.06
N VAL A 209 -40.75 10.76 -36.72
CA VAL A 209 -39.37 10.33 -36.44
C VAL A 209 -38.89 10.96 -35.15
N GLY A 210 -39.13 12.26 -34.95
CA GLY A 210 -38.74 12.95 -33.74
C GLY A 210 -39.39 12.40 -32.46
N LEU A 211 -40.65 11.99 -32.51
CA LEU A 211 -41.34 11.35 -31.37
C LEU A 211 -40.69 10.04 -30.93
N VAL A 212 -40.19 9.23 -31.86
CA VAL A 212 -39.51 7.96 -31.53
C VAL A 212 -38.17 8.22 -30.83
N PHE A 213 -37.46 9.27 -31.22
CA PHE A 213 -36.19 9.67 -30.61
C PHE A 213 -36.34 10.57 -29.37
N ALA A 214 -37.57 10.88 -28.94
CA ALA A 214 -37.87 11.62 -27.71
C ALA A 214 -38.06 10.73 -26.47
N ILE A 215 -38.25 9.43 -26.68
CA ILE A 215 -38.52 8.43 -25.63
C ILE A 215 -37.24 7.93 -24.90
N PRO A 216 -36.07 7.80 -25.54
CA PRO A 216 -34.83 7.43 -24.83
C PRO A 216 -34.17 8.61 -24.10
#